data_AF-W4VQQ7-F1
#
_entry.id   AF-W4VQQ7-F1
#
_cell.length_a   1.000
_cell.length_b   1.000
_cell.length_c   1.000
_cell.angle_alpha   90.00
_cell.angle_beta   90.00
_cell.angle_gamma   90.00
#
_symmetry.space_group_name_H-M   'P 1'
#
loop_
_entity.id
_entity.type
_entity.pdbx_description
1 polymer ?
#
loop_
_entity_poly.entity_id
_entity_poly.type
_entity_poly.pdbx_seq_one_letter_code
_entity_poly.pdbx_strand_id
1 'polypeptide(L)'
;MMYDSFSDKMSMRRTETGKFSETGQDMKISGSFMSDALQFNVATNYTEGKNAIFTINGLETERNTNNFQIDGVTFNLKQTFAAADGPVTVGVTNDSDAVFENIKKFVETYNTLIDEINGKVTEEYHRDYKPLTDDQRESLSEKQQEDWEKMAKSGLLRRDTMLQGALSTMRTDFYSPVNNGESAGSFNQLAQIGITTTKNYMSGGKLEINEAKLKEAIEGDPAGVENLFRGDGEGYGEKGIARRLTDSVNSTMDSIYERAGRATATNQQFTIGRNLNDVEEQIQRFQDRLTQIEDRYWRQFTVMEKAMQQANQQASYMMQQFGGMGMQ
;
A
#
# COMPACT_ATOMS: atom_id res chain seq x y z
N MET A 1 -46.53 -2.71 -10.72
CA MET A 1 -47.94 -2.26 -10.74
C MET A 1 -48.14 -1.27 -9.62
N MET A 2 -49.12 -0.37 -9.74
CA MET A 2 -49.46 0.61 -8.72
C MET A 2 -50.98 0.67 -8.60
N TYR A 3 -51.50 0.77 -7.38
CA TYR A 3 -52.90 1.08 -7.11
C TYR A 3 -52.99 2.49 -6.54
N ASP A 4 -53.93 3.28 -7.03
CA ASP A 4 -54.24 4.60 -6.49
C ASP A 4 -55.63 4.57 -5.83
N SER A 5 -55.67 4.88 -4.53
CA SER A 5 -56.90 4.83 -3.73
C SER A 5 -57.83 6.01 -3.97
N PHE A 6 -57.34 7.12 -4.55
CA PHE A 6 -58.17 8.27 -4.88
C PHE A 6 -58.99 8.05 -6.15
N SER A 7 -58.34 7.57 -7.21
CA SER A 7 -59.00 7.27 -8.48
C SER A 7 -59.58 5.84 -8.57
N ASP A 8 -59.31 5.01 -7.56
CA ASP A 8 -59.67 3.59 -7.49
C ASP A 8 -59.22 2.79 -8.73
N LYS A 9 -57.98 3.05 -9.18
CA LYS A 9 -57.42 2.48 -10.42
C LYS A 9 -56.11 1.76 -10.18
N MET A 10 -55.89 0.71 -10.98
CA MET A 10 -54.63 -0.02 -11.07
C MET A 10 -53.86 0.41 -12.32
N SER A 11 -52.54 0.55 -12.22
CA SER A 11 -51.63 0.88 -13.32
C SER A 11 -50.52 -0.17 -13.44
N MET A 12 -50.24 -0.60 -14.67
CA MET A 12 -49.11 -1.46 -14.99
C MET A 12 -48.22 -0.73 -16.00
N ARG A 13 -46.92 -0.74 -15.76
CA ARG A 13 -45.91 -0.24 -16.68
C ARG A 13 -44.77 -1.23 -16.77
N ARG A 14 -44.16 -1.32 -17.95
CA ARG A 14 -42.87 -2.01 -18.12
C ARG A 14 -41.79 -1.21 -17.37
N THR A 15 -40.80 -1.92 -16.84
CA THR A 15 -39.63 -1.29 -16.19
C THR A 15 -38.63 -0.74 -17.20
N GLU A 16 -38.64 -1.29 -18.41
CA GLU A 16 -37.80 -0.88 -19.54
C GLU A 16 -38.52 0.12 -20.42
N THR A 17 -37.77 1.09 -20.92
CA THR A 17 -38.22 2.04 -21.95
C THR A 17 -37.99 1.45 -23.35
N GLY A 18 -38.67 2.00 -24.36
CA GLY A 18 -38.53 1.58 -25.75
C GLY A 18 -39.71 0.78 -26.29
N LYS A 19 -39.74 0.67 -27.61
CA LYS A 19 -40.67 -0.17 -28.37
C LYS A 19 -40.01 -1.54 -28.58
N PHE A 20 -40.70 -2.61 -28.20
CA PHE A 20 -40.18 -3.98 -28.28
C PHE A 20 -41.00 -4.87 -29.22
N SER A 21 -42.16 -4.42 -29.67
CA SER A 21 -43.01 -5.11 -30.62
C SER A 21 -43.11 -4.31 -31.93
N GLU A 22 -42.67 -4.89 -33.05
CA GLU A 22 -42.78 -4.27 -34.38
C GLU A 22 -44.25 -4.16 -34.84
N THR A 23 -45.03 -5.22 -34.59
CA THR A 23 -46.44 -5.31 -34.97
C THR A 23 -47.27 -5.83 -33.79
N GLY A 24 -47.61 -4.94 -32.86
CA GLY A 24 -48.45 -5.28 -31.70
C GLY A 24 -48.11 -4.45 -30.45
N GLN A 25 -48.79 -4.77 -29.35
CA GLN A 25 -48.58 -4.14 -28.05
C GLN A 25 -47.37 -4.75 -27.33
N ASP A 26 -46.55 -3.91 -26.70
CA ASP A 26 -45.40 -4.34 -25.90
C ASP A 26 -45.80 -5.10 -24.62
N MET A 27 -47.05 -4.94 -24.18
CA MET A 27 -47.64 -5.72 -23.09
C MET A 27 -48.94 -6.35 -23.55
N LYS A 28 -49.04 -7.68 -23.45
CA LYS A 28 -50.27 -8.43 -23.72
C LYS A 28 -50.95 -8.74 -22.40
N ILE A 29 -52.19 -8.27 -22.25
CA ILE A 29 -53.03 -8.56 -21.08
C ILE A 29 -54.15 -9.49 -21.54
N SER A 30 -54.35 -10.60 -20.82
CA SER A 30 -55.35 -11.61 -21.14
C SER A 30 -56.12 -12.06 -19.90
N GLY A 31 -57.37 -12.46 -20.08
CA GLY A 31 -58.25 -13.01 -19.03
C GLY A 31 -59.33 -12.03 -18.59
N SER A 32 -60.54 -12.55 -18.38
CA SER A 32 -61.74 -11.77 -18.03
C SER A 32 -61.58 -10.95 -16.75
N PHE A 33 -60.83 -11.46 -15.77
CA PHE A 33 -60.54 -10.70 -14.56
C PHE A 33 -59.75 -9.41 -14.85
N MET A 34 -58.74 -9.48 -15.73
CA MET A 34 -57.92 -8.32 -16.07
C MET A 34 -58.68 -7.31 -16.93
N SER A 35 -59.48 -7.78 -17.89
CA SER A 35 -60.26 -6.91 -18.79
C SER A 35 -61.51 -6.35 -18.14
N ASP A 36 -62.28 -7.17 -17.42
CA ASP A 36 -63.64 -6.85 -17.00
C ASP A 36 -63.69 -6.34 -15.55
N ALA A 37 -62.89 -6.93 -14.65
CA ALA A 37 -62.84 -6.52 -13.25
C ALA A 37 -61.82 -5.40 -13.00
N LEU A 38 -60.60 -5.53 -13.53
CA LEU A 38 -59.52 -4.54 -13.35
C LEU A 38 -59.46 -3.49 -14.46
N GLN A 39 -60.33 -3.57 -15.47
CA GLN A 39 -60.46 -2.60 -16.55
C GLN A 39 -59.16 -2.32 -17.35
N PHE A 40 -58.25 -3.29 -17.39
CA PHE A 40 -57.06 -3.23 -18.24
C PHE A 40 -57.41 -3.52 -19.71
N ASN A 41 -58.16 -2.59 -20.31
CA ASN A 41 -58.46 -2.61 -21.72
C ASN A 41 -57.32 -1.95 -22.51
N VAL A 42 -56.49 -2.76 -23.14
CA VAL A 42 -55.35 -2.34 -23.94
C VAL A 42 -55.72 -1.57 -25.22
N ALA A 43 -56.99 -1.56 -25.64
CA ALA A 43 -57.44 -0.77 -26.79
C ALA A 43 -57.68 0.72 -26.44
N THR A 44 -57.96 1.04 -25.18
CA THR A 44 -58.30 2.40 -24.73
C THR A 44 -57.35 2.96 -23.69
N ASN A 45 -56.71 2.10 -22.89
CA ASN A 45 -55.87 2.48 -21.75
C ASN A 45 -54.44 1.93 -21.87
N TYR A 46 -53.82 2.13 -23.05
CA TYR A 46 -52.45 1.71 -23.33
C TYR A 46 -51.64 2.86 -23.93
N THR A 47 -50.46 3.09 -23.38
CA THR A 47 -49.45 3.99 -23.97
C THR A 47 -48.31 3.11 -24.47
N GLU A 48 -48.02 3.18 -25.76
CA GLU A 48 -46.92 2.44 -26.38
C GLU A 48 -45.56 2.95 -25.88
N GLY A 49 -44.61 2.04 -25.75
CA GLY A 49 -43.21 2.41 -25.59
C GLY A 49 -42.70 3.03 -26.88
N LYS A 50 -41.89 4.08 -26.77
CA LYS A 50 -41.23 4.71 -27.92
C LYS A 50 -39.73 4.59 -27.77
N ASN A 51 -39.06 4.21 -28.84
CA ASN A 51 -37.61 4.28 -28.91
C ASN A 51 -37.17 5.74 -28.94
N ALA A 52 -35.99 6.00 -28.39
CA ALA A 52 -35.29 7.25 -28.58
C ALA A 52 -34.73 7.30 -30.01
N ILE A 53 -35.22 8.22 -30.83
CA ILE A 53 -34.74 8.46 -32.20
C ILE A 53 -33.89 9.72 -32.18
N PHE A 54 -32.69 9.65 -32.75
CA PHE A 54 -31.76 10.77 -32.77
C PHE A 54 -30.79 10.65 -33.96
N THR A 55 -30.15 11.77 -34.30
CA THR A 55 -29.17 11.83 -35.38
C THR A 55 -27.77 12.07 -34.82
N ILE A 56 -26.80 11.25 -35.24
CA ILE A 56 -25.37 11.44 -34.91
C ILE A 56 -24.60 11.56 -36.22
N ASN A 57 -23.86 12.65 -36.41
CA ASN A 57 -23.06 12.91 -37.62
C ASN A 57 -23.84 12.69 -38.94
N GLY A 58 -25.14 13.03 -38.94
CA GLY A 58 -26.04 12.86 -40.09
C GLY A 58 -26.68 11.47 -40.23
N LEU A 59 -26.30 10.49 -39.40
CA LEU A 59 -26.93 9.17 -39.37
C LEU A 59 -28.09 9.16 -38.38
N GLU A 60 -29.31 8.91 -38.86
CA GLU A 60 -30.48 8.66 -38.02
C GLU A 60 -30.42 7.24 -37.44
N THR A 61 -30.60 7.13 -36.13
CA THR A 61 -30.57 5.85 -35.42
C THR A 61 -31.57 5.86 -34.26
N GLU A 62 -31.84 4.69 -33.68
CA GLU A 62 -32.75 4.54 -32.56
C GLU A 62 -32.20 3.65 -31.44
N ARG A 63 -32.64 3.89 -30.19
CA ARG A 63 -32.31 3.07 -29.02
C ARG A 63 -33.56 2.85 -28.17
N ASN A 64 -33.67 1.69 -27.55
CA ASN A 64 -34.79 1.38 -26.65
C ASN A 64 -34.70 2.21 -25.35
N THR A 65 -33.50 2.58 -24.91
CA THR A 65 -33.24 3.32 -23.67
C THR A 65 -32.69 4.71 -23.96
N ASN A 66 -32.98 5.67 -23.06
CA ASN A 66 -32.40 7.01 -23.08
C ASN A 66 -30.95 7.05 -22.55
N ASN A 67 -30.51 5.99 -21.88
CA ASN A 67 -29.12 5.81 -21.45
C ASN A 67 -28.49 4.68 -22.26
N PHE A 68 -27.53 5.00 -23.12
CA PHE A 68 -26.86 4.06 -24.00
C PHE A 68 -25.40 4.44 -24.24
N GLN A 69 -24.61 3.51 -24.76
CA GLN A 69 -23.21 3.73 -25.10
C GLN A 69 -23.01 3.64 -26.62
N ILE A 70 -22.20 4.55 -27.17
CA ILE A 70 -21.72 4.54 -28.56
C ILE A 70 -20.24 4.89 -28.53
N ASP A 71 -19.41 4.06 -29.17
CA ASP A 71 -17.95 4.27 -29.31
C ASP A 71 -17.24 4.63 -28.00
N GLY A 72 -17.61 3.95 -26.90
CA GLY A 72 -17.04 4.19 -25.58
C GLY A 72 -17.67 5.33 -24.79
N VAL A 73 -18.48 6.19 -25.41
CA VAL A 73 -19.14 7.34 -24.75
C VAL A 73 -20.55 6.97 -24.29
N THR A 74 -20.87 7.24 -23.03
CA THR A 74 -22.21 7.07 -22.47
C THR A 74 -23.05 8.32 -22.71
N PHE A 75 -24.14 8.18 -23.47
CA PHE A 75 -25.12 9.22 -23.72
C PHE A 75 -26.32 9.05 -22.79
N ASN A 76 -26.75 10.15 -22.18
CA ASN A 76 -27.97 10.22 -21.38
C ASN A 76 -28.89 11.28 -21.97
N LEU A 77 -29.88 10.85 -22.76
CA LEU A 77 -30.86 11.72 -23.39
C LEU A 77 -31.87 12.22 -22.34
N LYS A 78 -31.97 13.54 -22.20
CA LYS A 78 -32.87 14.17 -21.22
C LYS A 78 -34.10 14.82 -21.85
N GLN A 79 -33.96 15.36 -23.05
CA GLN A 79 -35.03 16.08 -23.76
C GLN A 79 -34.81 16.03 -25.28
N THR A 80 -35.89 16.28 -26.03
CA THR A 80 -35.85 16.43 -27.48
C THR A 80 -35.37 17.83 -27.86
N PHE A 81 -34.66 17.96 -28.98
CA PHE A 81 -34.30 19.24 -29.57
C PHE A 81 -35.43 19.75 -30.47
N ALA A 82 -35.75 21.04 -30.40
CA ALA A 82 -36.55 21.70 -31.41
C ALA A 82 -35.68 22.09 -32.62
N ALA A 83 -36.27 22.25 -33.79
CA ALA A 83 -35.54 22.66 -35.00
C ALA A 83 -34.80 24.01 -34.84
N ALA A 84 -35.25 24.86 -33.91
CA ALA A 84 -34.63 26.14 -33.59
C ALA A 84 -33.39 26.02 -32.68
N ASP A 85 -33.20 24.90 -31.98
CA ASP A 85 -32.11 24.74 -30.99
C ASP A 85 -30.75 24.42 -31.65
N GLY A 86 -30.76 23.98 -32.91
CA GLY A 86 -29.57 23.55 -33.64
C GLY A 86 -28.96 22.24 -33.09
N PRO A 87 -27.92 21.70 -33.75
CA PRO A 87 -27.24 20.49 -33.31
C PRO A 87 -26.31 20.76 -32.12
N VAL A 88 -26.22 19.80 -31.19
CA VAL A 88 -25.23 19.83 -30.10
C VAL A 88 -23.94 19.18 -30.59
N THR A 89 -22.81 19.88 -30.41
CA THR A 89 -21.48 19.33 -30.68
C THR A 89 -20.92 18.70 -29.42
N VAL A 90 -20.53 17.42 -29.50
CA VAL A 90 -19.85 16.71 -28.42
C VAL A 90 -18.39 16.53 -28.82
N GLY A 91 -17.49 17.12 -28.03
CA GLY A 91 -16.05 16.96 -28.21
C GLY A 91 -15.50 15.93 -27.22
N VAL A 92 -14.81 14.91 -27.73
CA VAL A 92 -14.00 14.00 -26.90
C VAL A 92 -12.58 14.50 -26.95
N THR A 93 -12.02 14.83 -25.78
CA THR A 93 -10.65 15.31 -25.63
C THR A 93 -9.96 14.51 -24.54
N ASN A 94 -8.63 14.39 -24.62
CA ASN A 94 -7.86 13.78 -23.54
C ASN A 94 -7.88 14.70 -22.33
N ASP A 95 -8.10 14.11 -21.15
CA ASP A 95 -8.04 14.82 -19.88
C ASP A 95 -6.57 14.95 -19.41
N SER A 96 -5.88 15.93 -19.98
CA SER A 96 -4.47 16.22 -19.69
C SER A 96 -4.24 16.59 -18.23
N ASP A 97 -5.23 17.23 -17.57
CA ASP A 97 -5.14 17.58 -16.15
C ASP A 97 -5.18 16.33 -15.28
N ALA A 98 -6.05 15.36 -15.57
CA ALA A 98 -6.07 14.08 -14.86
C ALA A 98 -4.74 13.32 -15.00
N VAL A 99 -4.14 13.30 -16.20
CA VAL A 99 -2.83 12.66 -16.42
C VAL A 99 -1.74 13.39 -15.63
N PHE A 100 -1.73 14.73 -15.67
CA PHE A 100 -0.79 15.56 -14.91
C PHE A 100 -0.88 15.28 -13.40
N GLU A 101 -2.09 15.28 -12.84
CA GLU A 101 -2.32 15.03 -11.41
C GLU A 101 -1.89 13.63 -10.98
N ASN A 102 -2.10 12.62 -11.83
CA ASN A 102 -1.64 11.26 -11.56
C ASN A 102 -0.11 11.16 -11.54
N ILE A 103 0.58 11.78 -12.50
CA ILE A 103 2.04 11.81 -12.55
C ILE A 103 2.60 12.60 -11.35
N LYS A 104 1.96 13.71 -10.97
CA LYS A 104 2.35 14.50 -9.80
C LYS A 104 2.27 13.68 -8.52
N LYS A 105 1.14 13.01 -8.26
CA LYS A 105 0.96 12.12 -7.10
C LYS A 105 1.95 10.97 -7.07
N PHE A 106 2.27 10.40 -8.23
CA PHE A 106 3.28 9.36 -8.35
C PHE A 106 4.66 9.87 -7.89
N VAL A 107 5.07 11.05 -8.35
CA VAL A 107 6.35 11.67 -7.95
C VAL A 107 6.37 12.03 -6.46
N GLU A 108 5.27 12.55 -5.92
CA GLU A 108 5.14 12.84 -4.48
C GLU A 108 5.28 11.58 -3.62
N THR A 109 4.61 10.49 -4.04
CA THR A 109 4.70 9.19 -3.36
C THR A 109 6.12 8.63 -3.41
N TYR A 110 6.76 8.69 -4.58
CA TYR A 110 8.16 8.31 -4.73
C TYR A 110 9.08 9.15 -3.83
N ASN A 111 8.94 10.47 -3.84
CA ASN A 111 9.77 11.36 -3.01
C ASN A 111 9.61 11.08 -1.52
N THR A 112 8.38 10.78 -1.08
CA THR A 112 8.10 10.38 0.31
C THR A 112 8.80 9.08 0.67
N LEU A 113 8.74 8.07 -0.20
CA LEU A 113 9.45 6.79 -0.01
C LEU A 113 10.97 7.00 0.07
N ILE A 114 11.54 7.81 -0.82
CA ILE A 114 12.96 8.16 -0.79
C ILE A 114 13.31 8.88 0.52
N ASP A 115 12.47 9.78 1.01
CA ASP A 115 12.68 10.45 2.30
C ASP A 115 12.70 9.48 3.47
N GLU A 116 11.75 8.55 3.53
CA GLU A 116 11.69 7.56 4.61
C GLU A 116 12.92 6.64 4.60
N ILE A 117 13.26 6.07 3.44
CA ILE A 117 14.41 5.18 3.32
C ILE A 117 15.72 5.94 3.58
N ASN A 118 15.91 7.11 2.95
CA ASN A 118 17.12 7.91 3.11
C ASN A 118 17.28 8.38 4.57
N GLY A 119 16.17 8.80 5.21
CA GLY A 119 16.14 9.15 6.62
C GLY A 119 16.63 8.00 7.49
N LYS A 120 16.17 6.77 7.24
CA LYS A 120 16.60 5.58 8.00
C LYS A 120 18.05 5.17 7.77
N VAL A 121 18.56 5.26 6.54
CA VAL A 121 19.95 4.86 6.24
C VAL A 121 20.98 5.91 6.64
N THR A 122 20.55 7.18 6.82
CA THR A 122 21.41 8.29 7.26
C THR A 122 21.28 8.63 8.74
N GLU A 123 20.28 8.10 9.43
CA GLU A 123 20.03 8.29 10.86
C GLU A 123 21.30 8.08 11.70
N GLU A 124 21.55 9.00 12.64
CA GLU A 124 22.69 8.87 13.55
C GLU A 124 22.47 7.69 14.51
N TYR A 125 23.55 6.93 14.77
CA TYR A 125 23.50 5.82 15.70
C TYR A 125 23.92 6.28 17.10
N HIS A 126 22.96 6.38 18.02
CA HIS A 126 23.22 6.80 19.40
C HIS A 126 23.74 5.62 20.26
N ARG A 127 25.06 5.45 20.28
CA ARG A 127 25.77 4.35 20.97
C ARG A 127 25.53 4.27 22.48
N ASP A 128 25.25 5.41 23.11
CA ASP A 128 25.11 5.51 24.57
C ASP A 128 23.78 4.95 25.09
N TYR A 129 22.80 4.80 24.19
CA TYR A 129 21.48 4.27 24.50
C TYR A 129 21.42 2.78 24.23
N LYS A 130 21.74 1.98 25.25
CA LYS A 130 21.57 0.52 25.22
C LYS A 130 20.11 0.14 25.51
N PRO A 131 19.65 -1.05 25.07
CA PRO A 131 18.35 -1.59 25.50
C PRO A 131 18.23 -1.58 27.03
N LEU A 132 17.10 -1.09 27.54
CA LEU A 132 16.82 -1.05 28.98
C LEU A 132 16.68 -2.47 29.53
N THR A 133 17.28 -2.72 30.71
CA THR A 133 16.96 -3.90 31.50
C THR A 133 15.57 -3.77 32.13
N ASP A 134 14.98 -4.88 32.56
CA ASP A 134 13.66 -4.86 33.20
C ASP A 134 13.67 -3.97 34.45
N ASP A 135 14.69 -4.08 35.30
CA ASP A 135 14.88 -3.22 36.48
C ASP A 135 14.95 -1.72 36.12
N GLN A 136 15.63 -1.37 35.01
CA GLN A 136 15.73 0.02 34.55
C GLN A 136 14.39 0.52 34.01
N ARG A 137 13.62 -0.34 33.34
CA ARG A 137 12.30 -0.01 32.82
C ARG A 137 11.33 0.32 33.95
N GLU A 138 11.33 -0.47 35.03
CA GLU A 138 10.50 -0.22 36.22
C GLU A 138 10.80 1.11 36.92
N SER A 139 12.03 1.59 36.82
CA SER A 139 12.46 2.87 37.43
C SER A 139 12.12 4.12 36.61
N LEU A 140 11.68 3.97 35.36
CA LEU A 140 11.44 5.07 34.42
C LEU A 140 9.94 5.26 34.14
N SER A 141 9.52 6.50 33.89
CA SER A 141 8.16 6.76 33.39
C SER A 141 7.97 6.26 31.94
N GLU A 142 6.74 5.95 31.55
CA GLU A 142 6.40 5.46 30.20
C GLU A 142 7.01 6.33 29.09
N LYS A 143 6.87 7.65 29.19
CA LYS A 143 7.44 8.59 28.20
C LYS A 143 8.98 8.53 28.14
N GLN A 144 9.64 8.38 29.28
CA GLN A 144 11.10 8.22 29.31
C GLN A 144 11.53 6.88 28.72
N GLN A 145 10.76 5.81 28.93
CA GLN A 145 11.00 4.52 28.29
C GLN A 145 10.86 4.63 26.77
N GLU A 146 9.80 5.25 26.27
CA GLU A 146 9.57 5.46 24.83
C GLU A 146 10.69 6.27 24.18
N ASP A 147 11.06 7.41 24.78
CA ASP A 147 12.14 8.25 24.27
C ASP A 147 13.49 7.51 24.29
N TRP A 148 13.78 6.73 25.35
CA TRP A 148 14.98 5.92 25.43
C TRP A 148 15.01 4.82 24.39
N GLU A 149 13.90 4.10 24.20
CA GLU A 149 13.78 3.06 23.19
C GLU A 149 13.94 3.62 21.78
N LYS A 150 13.37 4.80 21.51
CA LYS A 150 13.55 5.49 20.25
C LYS A 150 15.02 5.79 19.98
N MET A 151 15.74 6.30 20.99
CA MET A 151 17.18 6.55 20.88
C MET A 151 17.98 5.25 20.76
N ALA A 152 17.61 4.18 21.48
CA ALA A 152 18.27 2.88 21.39
C ALA A 152 18.05 2.19 20.03
N LYS A 153 16.90 2.44 19.38
CA LYS A 153 16.56 1.95 18.03
C LYS A 153 17.05 2.88 16.92
N SER A 154 17.60 4.05 17.25
CA SER A 154 18.14 4.99 16.26
C SER A 154 19.27 4.34 15.46
N GLY A 155 19.37 4.66 14.18
CA GLY A 155 20.51 4.25 13.34
C GLY A 155 20.69 2.73 13.16
N LEU A 156 19.71 1.89 13.51
CA LEU A 156 19.78 0.44 13.31
C LEU A 156 19.89 0.05 11.84
N LEU A 157 19.27 0.84 10.96
CA LEU A 157 19.31 0.67 9.50
C LEU A 157 20.36 1.58 8.84
N ARG A 158 21.20 2.23 9.64
CA ARG A 158 22.22 3.14 9.14
C ARG A 158 23.18 2.38 8.23
N ARG A 159 23.41 2.90 7.03
CA ARG A 159 24.25 2.26 6.00
C ARG A 159 23.84 0.83 5.66
N ASP A 160 22.54 0.50 5.78
CA ASP A 160 22.06 -0.78 5.29
C ASP A 160 22.30 -0.86 3.78
N THR A 161 23.09 -1.85 3.36
CA THR A 161 23.54 -1.99 1.97
C THR A 161 22.41 -2.32 1.02
N MET A 162 21.33 -2.95 1.52
CA MET A 162 20.20 -3.36 0.71
C MET A 162 19.29 -2.17 0.42
N LEU A 163 19.00 -1.36 1.44
CA LEU A 163 18.25 -0.12 1.27
C LEU A 163 19.03 0.90 0.42
N GLN A 164 20.35 1.02 0.61
CA GLN A 164 21.19 1.85 -0.25
C GLN A 164 21.23 1.35 -1.70
N GLY A 165 21.28 0.04 -1.91
CA GLY A 165 21.17 -0.58 -3.22
C GLY A 165 19.84 -0.28 -3.90
N ALA A 166 18.72 -0.42 -3.16
CA ALA A 166 17.38 -0.11 -3.66
C ALA A 166 17.26 1.35 -4.12
N LEU A 167 17.72 2.31 -3.31
CA LEU A 167 17.76 3.74 -3.70
C LEU A 167 18.55 3.96 -4.99
N SER A 168 19.69 3.27 -5.14
CA SER A 168 20.52 3.36 -6.35
C SER A 168 19.85 2.77 -7.59
N THR A 169 19.19 1.62 -7.46
CA THR A 169 18.46 0.97 -8.56
C THR A 169 17.29 1.83 -9.00
N MET A 170 16.46 2.30 -8.07
CA MET A 170 15.32 3.17 -8.36
C MET A 170 15.77 4.45 -9.07
N ARG A 171 16.87 5.06 -8.63
CA ARG A 171 17.46 6.22 -9.32
C ARG A 171 17.89 5.89 -10.75
N THR A 172 18.43 4.70 -10.97
CA THR A 172 18.88 4.23 -12.29
C THR A 172 17.70 3.98 -13.22
N ASP A 173 16.58 3.48 -12.70
CA ASP A 173 15.36 3.24 -13.48
C ASP A 173 14.80 4.52 -14.10
N PHE A 174 14.91 5.65 -13.41
CA PHE A 174 14.47 6.97 -13.89
C PHE A 174 15.45 7.65 -14.84
N TYR A 175 16.75 7.37 -14.71
CA TYR A 175 17.77 7.94 -15.58
C TYR A 175 17.93 7.16 -16.90
N SER A 176 17.66 5.85 -16.86
CA SER A 176 17.84 4.97 -18.01
C SER A 176 16.78 5.22 -19.08
N PRO A 177 17.16 5.37 -20.37
CA PRO A 177 16.19 5.61 -21.42
C PRO A 177 15.22 4.42 -21.61
N VAL A 178 13.99 4.72 -21.98
CA VAL A 178 13.01 3.74 -22.47
C VAL A 178 13.11 3.71 -23.98
N ASN A 179 13.61 2.59 -24.50
CA ASN A 179 13.81 2.33 -25.92
C ASN A 179 12.90 1.18 -26.32
N ASN A 180 11.61 1.45 -26.54
CA ASN A 180 10.70 0.47 -27.13
C ASN A 180 10.47 0.78 -28.62
N GLY A 181 9.89 -0.17 -29.37
CA GLY A 181 9.64 -0.02 -30.81
C GLY A 181 8.76 1.18 -31.17
N GLU A 182 7.98 1.67 -30.21
CA GLU A 182 7.10 2.83 -30.32
C GLU A 182 7.76 4.14 -29.80
N SER A 183 8.91 4.05 -29.14
CA SER A 183 9.74 5.19 -28.71
C SER A 183 10.56 5.78 -29.87
N ALA A 184 10.46 5.19 -31.06
CA ALA A 184 11.10 5.65 -32.28
C ALA A 184 10.47 6.96 -32.80
N GLY A 185 10.65 8.05 -32.05
CA GLY A 185 10.20 9.41 -32.41
C GLY A 185 9.73 10.27 -31.24
N SER A 186 9.44 9.68 -30.07
CA SER A 186 8.83 10.34 -28.91
C SER A 186 9.78 10.49 -27.70
N PHE A 187 9.22 10.81 -26.52
CA PHE A 187 9.93 10.91 -25.25
C PHE A 187 10.51 9.56 -24.81
N ASN A 188 11.83 9.49 -24.63
CA ASN A 188 12.53 8.31 -24.13
C ASN A 188 13.14 8.50 -22.75
N GLN A 189 13.08 9.70 -22.17
CA GLN A 189 13.60 10.02 -20.84
C GLN A 189 12.66 10.98 -20.09
N LEU A 190 12.56 10.81 -18.77
CA LEU A 190 11.74 11.70 -17.92
C LEU A 190 12.15 13.17 -17.99
N ALA A 191 13.45 13.44 -18.17
CA ALA A 191 13.94 14.80 -18.27
C ALA A 191 13.33 15.56 -19.45
N GLN A 192 12.94 14.85 -20.52
CA GLN A 192 12.31 15.46 -21.70
C GLN A 192 10.88 15.91 -21.43
N ILE A 193 10.16 15.22 -20.53
CA ILE A 193 8.82 15.61 -20.08
C ILE A 193 8.84 16.54 -18.86
N GLY A 194 10.00 17.08 -18.50
CA GLY A 194 10.15 18.02 -17.40
C GLY A 194 10.28 17.40 -16.01
N ILE A 195 10.48 16.09 -15.89
CA ILE A 195 10.74 15.42 -14.61
C ILE A 195 12.22 15.12 -14.50
N THR A 196 12.89 15.75 -13.53
CA THR A 196 14.36 15.63 -13.37
C THR A 196 14.71 15.15 -11.98
N THR A 197 15.88 14.57 -11.79
CA THR A 197 16.38 14.26 -10.45
C THR A 197 17.01 15.49 -9.81
N THR A 198 16.74 15.70 -8.52
CA THR A 198 17.41 16.69 -7.67
C THR A 198 18.92 16.65 -7.86
N LYS A 199 19.56 17.83 -7.92
CA LYS A 199 21.02 17.93 -8.04
C LYS A 199 21.76 17.44 -6.79
N ASN A 200 21.08 17.45 -5.65
CA ASN A 200 21.67 17.04 -4.39
C ASN A 200 21.82 15.52 -4.34
N TYR A 201 23.06 15.04 -4.45
CA TYR A 201 23.39 13.63 -4.35
C TYR A 201 22.98 13.02 -2.99
N MET A 202 22.95 13.82 -1.92
CA MET A 202 22.55 13.39 -0.58
C MET A 202 21.04 13.27 -0.41
N SER A 203 20.23 13.78 -1.34
CA SER A 203 18.76 13.70 -1.31
C SER A 203 18.23 12.36 -1.84
N GLY A 204 19.08 11.35 -2.03
CA GLY A 204 18.63 9.99 -2.35
C GLY A 204 18.00 9.83 -3.74
N GLY A 205 18.15 10.81 -4.64
CA GLY A 205 17.60 10.73 -6.00
C GLY A 205 16.13 11.14 -6.12
N LYS A 206 15.65 12.03 -5.24
CA LYS A 206 14.33 12.68 -5.37
C LYS A 206 14.13 13.29 -6.76
N LEU A 207 12.87 13.34 -7.19
CA LEU A 207 12.43 13.94 -8.45
C LEU A 207 11.87 15.35 -8.23
N GLU A 208 12.12 16.24 -9.19
CA GLU A 208 11.58 17.58 -9.31
C GLU A 208 10.76 17.66 -10.61
N ILE A 209 9.54 18.21 -10.52
CA ILE A 209 8.64 18.38 -11.65
C ILE A 209 8.67 19.83 -12.12
N ASN A 210 8.93 20.04 -13.41
CA ASN A 210 8.59 21.28 -14.10
C ASN A 210 7.16 21.16 -14.64
N GLU A 211 6.20 21.75 -13.92
CA GLU A 211 4.78 21.60 -14.24
C GLU A 211 4.43 22.11 -15.64
N ALA A 212 5.05 23.20 -16.10
CA ALA A 212 4.79 23.77 -17.42
C ALA A 212 5.24 22.82 -18.55
N LYS A 213 6.47 22.28 -18.45
CA LYS A 213 6.98 21.31 -19.44
C LYS A 213 6.21 19.99 -19.43
N LEU A 214 5.78 19.55 -18.25
CA LEU A 214 5.00 18.33 -18.13
C LEU A 214 3.63 18.49 -18.80
N LYS A 215 2.94 19.61 -18.56
CA LYS A 215 1.66 19.91 -19.24
C LYS A 215 1.83 20.00 -20.75
N GLU A 216 2.86 20.71 -21.23
CA GLU A 216 3.17 20.82 -22.66
C GLU A 216 3.45 19.44 -23.29
N ALA A 217 4.19 18.57 -22.61
CA ALA A 217 4.48 17.21 -23.08
C ALA A 217 3.22 16.33 -23.15
N ILE A 218 2.35 16.41 -22.14
CA ILE A 218 1.09 15.66 -22.09
C ILE A 218 0.13 16.13 -23.18
N GLU A 219 0.02 17.44 -23.41
CA GLU A 219 -0.86 18.01 -24.44
C GLU A 219 -0.33 17.74 -25.86
N GLY A 220 1.01 17.76 -26.03
CA GLY A 220 1.65 17.58 -27.33
C GLY A 220 1.70 16.13 -27.81
N ASP A 221 2.05 15.19 -26.94
CA ASP A 221 2.12 13.75 -27.26
C ASP A 221 1.69 12.88 -26.06
N PRO A 222 0.37 12.73 -25.82
CA PRO A 222 -0.15 11.90 -24.74
C PRO A 222 0.29 10.42 -24.86
N ALA A 223 0.36 9.91 -26.09
CA ALA A 223 0.75 8.52 -26.35
C ALA A 223 2.23 8.28 -25.99
N GLY A 224 3.11 9.23 -26.32
CA GLY A 224 4.52 9.18 -25.93
C GLY A 224 4.72 9.20 -24.42
N VAL A 225 3.97 10.06 -23.69
CA VAL A 225 3.99 10.07 -22.22
C VAL A 225 3.47 8.74 -21.65
N GLU A 226 2.38 8.21 -22.19
CA GLU A 226 1.84 6.92 -21.77
C GLU A 226 2.88 5.81 -21.94
N ASN A 227 3.55 5.76 -23.09
CA ASN A 227 4.54 4.73 -23.39
C ASN A 227 5.76 4.79 -22.47
N LEU A 228 6.22 6.00 -22.15
CA LEU A 228 7.33 6.20 -21.21
C LEU A 228 7.06 5.58 -19.85
N PHE A 229 5.82 5.66 -19.35
CA PHE A 229 5.44 5.11 -18.04
C PHE A 229 4.98 3.65 -18.11
N ARG A 230 4.17 3.29 -19.12
CA ARG A 230 3.46 2.01 -19.21
C ARG A 230 4.03 1.02 -20.21
N GLY A 231 5.08 1.39 -20.96
CA GLY A 231 5.71 0.61 -22.03
C GLY A 231 5.77 -0.88 -21.72
N ASP A 232 5.34 -1.68 -22.68
CA ASP A 232 4.95 -3.07 -22.49
C ASP A 232 5.98 -4.12 -22.90
N GLY A 233 7.17 -3.68 -23.30
CA GLY A 233 8.25 -4.59 -23.65
C GLY A 233 8.72 -5.44 -22.48
N GLU A 234 9.33 -6.58 -22.82
CA GLU A 234 9.83 -7.57 -21.87
C GLU A 234 11.27 -7.25 -21.42
N GLY A 235 12.07 -6.63 -22.29
CA GLY A 235 13.43 -6.21 -21.98
C GLY A 235 13.47 -5.01 -21.03
N TYR A 236 14.47 -4.93 -20.14
CA TYR A 236 14.64 -3.80 -19.22
C TYR A 236 14.56 -2.45 -19.95
N GLY A 237 15.24 -2.32 -21.09
CA GLY A 237 15.23 -1.12 -21.92
C GLY A 237 13.88 -0.77 -22.55
N GLU A 238 12.99 -1.73 -22.73
CA GLU A 238 11.70 -1.56 -23.42
C GLU A 238 10.54 -1.37 -22.42
N LYS A 239 10.73 -1.84 -21.18
CA LYS A 239 9.79 -1.63 -20.07
C LYS A 239 9.63 -0.15 -19.77
N GLY A 240 8.38 0.27 -19.59
CA GLY A 240 8.06 1.58 -19.04
C GLY A 240 8.55 1.74 -17.60
N ILE A 241 8.73 3.00 -17.19
CA ILE A 241 9.33 3.36 -15.91
C ILE A 241 8.55 2.81 -14.72
N ALA A 242 7.21 2.80 -14.78
CA ALA A 242 6.38 2.30 -13.69
C ALA A 242 6.59 0.79 -13.47
N ARG A 243 6.81 0.03 -14.54
CA ARG A 243 7.10 -1.41 -14.46
C ARG A 243 8.50 -1.65 -13.90
N ARG A 244 9.51 -0.93 -14.41
CA ARG A 244 10.89 -1.02 -13.88
C ARG A 244 10.93 -0.74 -12.38
N LEU A 245 10.25 0.32 -11.94
CA LEU A 245 10.18 0.68 -10.54
C LEU A 245 9.48 -0.40 -9.71
N THR A 246 8.38 -0.96 -10.23
CA THR A 246 7.67 -2.06 -9.57
C THR A 246 8.56 -3.29 -9.42
N ASP A 247 9.32 -3.66 -10.45
CA ASP A 247 10.28 -4.77 -10.41
C ASP A 247 11.38 -4.51 -9.36
N SER A 248 11.95 -3.29 -9.33
CA SER A 248 12.97 -2.90 -8.34
C SER A 248 12.45 -2.93 -6.91
N VAL A 249 11.24 -2.40 -6.69
CA VAL A 249 10.60 -2.39 -5.36
C VAL A 249 10.28 -3.81 -4.90
N ASN A 250 9.73 -4.65 -5.78
CA ASN A 250 9.44 -6.05 -5.47
C ASN A 250 10.70 -6.85 -5.14
N SER A 251 11.77 -6.70 -5.94
CA SER A 251 13.04 -7.37 -5.68
C SER A 251 13.67 -6.92 -4.36
N THR A 252 13.57 -5.62 -4.03
CA THR A 252 13.98 -5.10 -2.73
C THR A 252 13.17 -5.74 -1.62
N MET A 253 11.85 -5.78 -1.76
CA MET A 253 10.94 -6.35 -0.77
C MET A 253 11.22 -7.85 -0.54
N ASP A 254 11.47 -8.62 -1.60
CA ASP A 254 11.85 -10.03 -1.50
C ASP A 254 13.15 -10.21 -0.73
N SER A 255 14.16 -9.38 -1.01
CA SER A 255 15.41 -9.39 -0.26
C SER A 255 15.20 -9.01 1.22
N ILE A 256 14.23 -8.12 1.53
CA ILE A 256 13.86 -7.78 2.92
C ILE A 256 13.26 -9.03 3.57
N TYR A 257 12.38 -9.73 2.88
CA TYR A 257 11.71 -10.91 3.40
C TYR A 257 12.66 -12.07 3.68
N GLU A 258 13.67 -12.30 2.83
CA GLU A 258 14.70 -13.32 3.09
C GLU A 258 15.53 -13.01 4.35
N ARG A 259 15.73 -11.71 4.65
CA ARG A 259 16.53 -11.28 5.78
C ARG A 259 15.72 -11.15 7.07
N ALA A 260 14.60 -10.46 7.03
CA ALA A 260 13.79 -10.05 8.19
C ALA A 260 12.50 -10.87 8.37
N GLY A 261 12.13 -11.68 7.39
CA GLY A 261 10.91 -12.49 7.44
C GLY A 261 9.66 -11.71 7.04
N ARG A 262 8.55 -12.45 6.91
CA ARG A 262 7.19 -11.93 6.77
C ARG A 262 6.44 -12.18 8.08
N ALA A 263 5.31 -11.51 8.29
CA ALA A 263 4.49 -11.71 9.49
C ALA A 263 4.07 -13.17 9.74
N THR A 264 4.00 -13.99 8.69
CA THR A 264 3.64 -15.41 8.77
C THR A 264 4.85 -16.36 8.78
N ALA A 265 6.08 -15.84 8.68
CA ALA A 265 7.28 -16.65 8.60
C ALA A 265 7.73 -17.15 9.97
N THR A 266 8.22 -18.38 10.04
CA THR A 266 8.86 -18.89 11.26
C THR A 266 10.33 -18.45 11.32
N ASN A 267 10.90 -18.35 12.52
CA ASN A 267 12.28 -17.89 12.72
C ASN A 267 13.31 -18.66 11.87
N GLN A 268 13.07 -19.93 11.55
CA GLN A 268 14.00 -20.73 10.73
C GLN A 268 13.99 -20.34 9.24
N GLN A 269 12.98 -19.61 8.77
CA GLN A 269 12.78 -19.30 7.35
C GLN A 269 13.54 -18.05 6.87
N PHE A 270 14.10 -17.25 7.78
CA PHE A 270 14.79 -16.00 7.43
C PHE A 270 16.05 -15.80 8.29
N THR A 271 16.93 -14.91 7.85
CA THR A 271 18.29 -14.79 8.44
C THR A 271 18.25 -14.24 9.87
N ILE A 272 17.51 -13.16 10.13
CA ILE A 272 17.42 -12.58 11.47
C ILE A 272 16.77 -13.56 12.44
N GLY A 273 15.77 -14.33 12.01
CA GLY A 273 15.10 -15.32 12.86
C GLY A 273 16.03 -16.46 13.28
N ARG A 274 16.88 -16.95 12.36
CA ARG A 274 17.91 -17.94 12.70
C ARG A 274 18.91 -17.39 13.70
N ASN A 275 19.37 -16.15 13.50
CA ASN A 275 20.25 -15.48 14.45
C ASN A 275 19.60 -15.29 15.83
N LEU A 276 18.28 -15.01 15.89
CA LEU A 276 17.56 -14.91 17.16
C LEU A 276 17.57 -16.25 17.90
N ASN A 277 17.29 -17.36 17.22
CA ASN A 277 17.36 -18.69 17.81
C ASN A 277 18.79 -19.01 18.30
N ASP A 278 19.82 -18.70 17.51
CA ASP A 278 21.23 -18.93 17.89
C ASP A 278 21.62 -18.13 19.15
N VAL A 279 21.14 -16.89 19.25
CA VAL A 279 21.35 -16.04 20.44
C VAL A 279 20.58 -16.58 21.64
N GLU A 280 19.34 -17.04 21.46
CA GLU A 280 18.55 -17.68 22.52
C GLU A 280 19.25 -18.91 23.08
N GLU A 281 19.79 -19.78 22.23
CA GLU A 281 20.59 -20.92 22.68
C GLU A 281 21.86 -20.51 23.42
N GLN A 282 22.53 -19.43 22.98
CA GLN A 282 23.69 -18.89 23.69
C GLN A 282 23.29 -18.39 25.08
N ILE A 283 22.18 -17.67 25.19
CA ILE A 283 21.64 -17.18 26.47
C ILE A 283 21.36 -18.36 27.40
N GLN A 284 20.72 -19.42 26.92
CA GLN A 284 20.46 -20.61 27.73
C GLN A 284 21.75 -21.25 28.26
N ARG A 285 22.76 -21.42 27.40
CA ARG A 285 24.08 -21.96 27.83
C ARG A 285 24.76 -21.08 28.89
N PHE A 286 24.60 -19.75 28.79
CA PHE A 286 25.12 -18.84 29.80
C PHE A 286 24.36 -18.93 31.12
N GLN A 287 23.03 -19.03 31.07
CA GLN A 287 22.19 -19.21 32.26
C GLN A 287 22.55 -20.51 32.99
N ASP A 288 22.65 -21.64 32.27
CA ASP A 288 23.06 -22.92 32.85
C ASP A 288 24.43 -22.83 33.55
N ARG A 289 25.38 -22.12 32.92
CA ARG A 289 26.71 -21.89 33.50
C ARG A 289 26.66 -21.02 34.76
N LEU A 290 25.82 -19.99 34.77
CA LEU A 290 25.66 -19.13 35.96
C LEU A 290 25.08 -19.92 37.12
N THR A 291 24.08 -20.78 36.89
CA THR A 291 23.53 -21.67 37.92
C THR A 291 24.61 -22.61 38.48
N GLN A 292 25.44 -23.23 37.64
CA GLN A 292 26.54 -24.08 38.11
C GLN A 292 27.58 -23.33 38.95
N ILE A 293 27.85 -22.07 38.62
CA ILE A 293 28.75 -21.21 39.40
C ILE A 293 28.13 -20.86 40.74
N GLU A 294 26.84 -20.53 40.76
CA GLU A 294 26.08 -20.26 41.97
C GLU A 294 26.11 -21.48 42.90
N ASP A 295 25.80 -22.67 42.40
CA ASP A 295 25.85 -23.94 43.15
C ASP A 295 27.24 -24.22 43.71
N ARG A 296 28.30 -23.86 42.97
CA ARG A 296 29.67 -24.01 43.44
C ARG A 296 29.96 -23.04 44.58
N TYR A 297 29.53 -21.79 44.48
CA TYR A 297 29.71 -20.81 45.55
C TYR A 297 28.89 -21.15 46.79
N TRP A 298 27.64 -21.62 46.64
CA TRP A 298 26.85 -22.15 47.75
C TRP A 298 27.57 -23.30 48.47
N ARG A 299 28.11 -24.27 47.72
CA ARG A 299 28.90 -25.37 48.30
C ARG A 299 30.15 -24.88 49.04
N GLN A 300 30.90 -23.93 48.47
CA GLN A 300 32.08 -23.35 49.11
C GLN A 300 31.71 -22.56 50.38
N PHE A 301 30.62 -21.81 50.33
CA PHE A 301 30.10 -21.06 51.48
C PHE A 301 29.68 -22.00 52.61
N THR A 302 28.93 -23.07 52.31
CA THR A 302 28.55 -24.08 53.31
C THR A 302 29.76 -24.80 53.91
N VAL A 303 30.79 -25.11 53.11
CA VAL A 303 32.04 -25.70 53.63
C VAL A 303 32.77 -24.72 54.54
N MET A 304 32.85 -23.45 54.14
CA MET A 304 33.45 -22.39 54.96
C MET A 304 32.68 -22.20 56.27
N GLU A 305 31.35 -22.18 56.24
CA GLU A 305 30.50 -22.08 57.42
C GLU A 305 30.73 -23.27 58.37
N LYS A 306 30.77 -24.49 57.85
CA LYS A 306 31.09 -25.70 58.64
C LYS A 306 32.50 -25.63 59.23
N ALA A 307 33.49 -25.19 58.46
CA ALA A 307 34.86 -25.04 58.94
C ALA A 307 34.96 -23.96 60.04
N MET A 308 34.25 -22.84 59.90
CA MET A 308 34.15 -21.81 60.94
C MET A 308 33.46 -22.32 62.20
N GLN A 309 32.37 -23.09 62.07
CA GLN A 309 31.70 -23.72 63.20
C GLN A 309 32.64 -24.70 63.92
N GLN A 310 33.38 -25.53 63.19
CA GLN A 310 34.40 -26.42 63.78
C GLN A 310 35.54 -25.65 64.44
N ALA A 311 36.05 -24.59 63.82
CA ALA A 311 37.09 -23.74 64.39
C ALA A 311 36.61 -23.04 65.68
N ASN A 312 35.36 -22.55 65.70
CA ASN A 312 34.75 -21.96 66.90
C ASN A 312 34.54 -22.99 68.01
N GLN A 313 34.12 -24.21 67.67
CA GLN A 313 34.04 -25.33 68.63
C GLN A 313 35.42 -25.70 69.18
N GLN A 314 36.46 -25.71 68.34
CA GLN A 314 37.83 -26.00 68.73
C GLN A 314 38.44 -24.89 69.60
N ALA A 315 38.18 -23.62 69.26
CA ALA A 315 38.56 -22.46 70.07
C ALA A 315 37.84 -22.48 71.43
N SER A 316 36.56 -22.87 71.47
CA SER A 316 35.80 -23.03 72.71
C SER A 316 36.32 -24.18 73.57
N TYR A 317 36.69 -25.31 72.96
CA TYR A 317 37.32 -26.45 73.64
C TYR A 317 38.68 -26.07 74.23
N MET A 318 39.51 -25.35 73.46
CA MET A 318 40.77 -24.78 73.97
C MET A 318 40.51 -23.79 75.12
N MET A 319 39.55 -22.88 75.01
CA MET A 319 39.22 -21.95 76.09
C MET A 319 38.69 -22.65 77.34
N GLN A 320 37.94 -23.74 77.22
CA GLN A 320 37.52 -24.57 78.37
C GLN A 320 38.71 -25.28 79.01
N GLN A 321 39.65 -25.76 78.22
CA GLN A 321 40.86 -26.43 78.70
C GLN A 321 41.85 -25.45 79.36
N PHE A 322 41.99 -24.23 78.84
CA PHE A 322 42.81 -23.16 79.42
C PHE A 322 42.12 -22.45 80.61
N GLY A 323 40.80 -22.29 80.59
CA GLY A 323 40.02 -21.72 81.69
C GLY A 323 39.84 -22.66 82.88
N GLY A 324 39.84 -23.97 82.65
CA GLY A 324 39.83 -25.00 83.71
C GLY A 324 41.20 -25.23 84.37
N MET A 325 42.29 -24.75 83.77
CA MET A 325 43.65 -24.88 84.30
C MET A 325 44.14 -23.66 85.10
N GLY A 326 43.31 -22.62 85.23
CA GLY A 326 43.61 -21.38 85.97
C GLY A 326 42.92 -21.24 87.34
N MET A 327 42.30 -22.29 87.87
CA MET A 327 41.65 -22.32 89.19
C MET A 327 42.21 -23.46 90.06
N GLN A 328 43.50 -23.37 90.38
CA GLN A 328 44.13 -24.07 91.52
C GLN A 328 44.96 -23.11 92.34
#